data_AF-A0A0L0LCT9-F1
#
_entry.id   AF-A0A0L0LCT9-F1
#
_cell.length_a   1.000
_cell.length_b   1.000
_cell.length_c   1.000
_cell.angle_alpha   90.00
_cell.angle_beta   90.00
_cell.angle_gamma   90.00
#
_symmetry.space_group_name_H-M   'P 1'
#
loop_
_entity.id
_entity.type
_entity.pdbx_description
1 polymer ?
#
loop_
_entity_poly.entity_id
_entity_poly.type
_entity_poly.pdbx_seq_one_letter_code
_entity_poly.pdbx_strand_id
1 'polypeptide(L)'
;MESAPKLFNPETSPLREAYELLGATTPLELHRLYSEQDQILMKSGKWDYENPDLVVNRVKEILESVKPGELTEDEMEWRNEILWFWYHHAISCAIGRYKDKEAAKKYSAHALAIQSENHPNKITKLLDLLVNDKLEEAEAWAKAIQEEPEKETAQFLLEEYRSGNFFLN
;
A
#
# COMPACT_ATOMS: atom_id res chain seq x y z
N MET A 1 -23.56 -12.97 31.83
CA MET A 1 -23.12 -11.57 31.88
C MET A 1 -22.11 -11.42 30.77
N GLU A 2 -22.53 -10.90 29.63
CA GLU A 2 -21.58 -10.45 28.60
C GLU A 2 -20.86 -9.24 29.19
N SER A 3 -19.54 -9.33 29.35
CA SER A 3 -18.71 -8.18 29.66
C SER A 3 -18.87 -7.18 28.52
N ALA A 4 -19.19 -5.93 28.84
CA ALA A 4 -19.19 -4.85 27.84
C ALA A 4 -17.88 -4.89 27.04
N PRO A 5 -17.92 -4.70 25.70
CA PRO A 5 -16.70 -4.69 24.90
C PRO A 5 -15.73 -3.67 25.48
N LYS A 6 -14.48 -4.09 25.70
CA LYS A 6 -13.43 -3.17 26.12
C LYS A 6 -13.32 -2.09 25.05
N LEU A 7 -13.59 -0.85 25.42
CA LEU A 7 -13.34 0.31 24.57
C LEU A 7 -11.85 0.32 24.20
N PHE A 8 -11.56 0.44 22.91
CA PHE A 8 -10.20 0.61 22.41
C PHE A 8 -9.55 1.84 23.05
N ASN A 9 -8.28 1.74 23.45
CA ASN A 9 -7.51 2.85 24.01
C ASN A 9 -6.19 3.04 23.25
N PRO A 10 -6.07 4.10 22.41
CA PRO A 10 -4.85 4.36 21.64
C PRO A 10 -3.63 4.67 22.51
N GLU A 11 -3.80 5.18 23.73
CA GLU A 11 -2.69 5.52 24.63
C GLU A 11 -1.91 4.30 25.13
N THR A 12 -2.57 3.14 25.12
CA THR A 12 -1.98 1.86 25.55
C THR A 12 -1.60 0.96 24.36
N SER A 13 -1.89 1.39 23.14
CA SER A 13 -1.58 0.62 21.93
C SER A 13 -0.07 0.61 21.66
N PRO A 14 0.49 -0.51 21.18
CA PRO A 14 1.83 -0.52 20.58
C PRO A 14 2.01 0.46 19.42
N LEU A 15 0.92 0.86 18.74
CA LEU A 15 0.90 1.83 17.64
C LEU A 15 0.62 3.27 18.12
N ARG A 16 0.73 3.56 19.42
CA ARG A 16 0.45 4.89 20.00
C ARG A 16 1.08 6.03 19.21
N GLU A 17 2.34 5.90 18.81
CA GLU A 17 3.04 6.95 18.06
C GLU A 17 2.38 7.26 16.71
N ALA A 18 1.82 6.26 16.02
CA ALA A 18 1.09 6.48 14.77
C ALA A 18 -0.25 7.18 15.02
N TYR A 19 -0.96 6.81 16.10
CA TYR A 19 -2.17 7.49 16.54
C TYR A 19 -1.90 8.96 16.88
N GLU A 20 -0.86 9.24 17.66
CA GLU A 20 -0.46 10.60 18.02
C GLU A 20 -0.04 11.43 16.79
N LEU A 21 0.72 10.82 15.86
CA LEU A 21 1.23 11.49 14.67
C LEU A 21 0.10 11.98 13.74
N LEU A 22 -0.97 11.19 13.61
CA LEU A 22 -2.12 11.53 12.77
C LEU A 22 -3.29 12.14 13.54
N GLY A 23 -3.27 12.13 14.87
CA GLY A 23 -4.40 12.55 15.70
C GLY A 23 -5.59 11.60 15.64
N ALA A 24 -5.34 10.29 15.42
CA ALA A 24 -6.35 9.26 15.30
C ALA A 24 -6.73 8.66 16.67
N THR A 25 -8.01 8.34 16.86
CA THR A 25 -8.52 7.76 18.12
C THR A 25 -8.93 6.29 18.00
N THR A 26 -9.03 5.76 16.78
CA THR A 26 -9.39 4.37 16.50
C THR A 26 -8.56 3.81 15.33
N PRO A 27 -8.40 2.48 15.21
CA PRO A 27 -7.69 1.87 14.07
C PRO A 27 -8.24 2.29 12.70
N LEU A 28 -9.57 2.30 12.54
CA LEU A 28 -10.22 2.76 11.32
C LEU A 28 -9.94 4.24 11.03
N GLU A 29 -9.95 5.09 12.06
CA GLU A 29 -9.63 6.50 11.89
C GLU A 29 -8.16 6.72 11.51
N LEU A 30 -7.24 5.92 12.05
CA LEU A 30 -5.83 5.96 11.67
C LEU A 30 -5.66 5.67 10.18
N HIS A 31 -6.32 4.61 9.68
CA HIS A 31 -6.34 4.30 8.25
C HIS A 31 -6.93 5.43 7.41
N ARG A 32 -8.09 5.98 7.81
CA ARG A 32 -8.72 7.09 7.08
C ARG A 32 -7.78 8.30 6.95
N LEU A 33 -7.19 8.73 8.07
CA LEU A 33 -6.30 9.89 8.11
C LEU A 33 -5.00 9.64 7.35
N TYR A 34 -4.44 8.43 7.43
CA TYR A 34 -3.32 8.02 6.59
C TYR A 34 -3.66 8.15 5.10
N SER A 35 -4.78 7.57 4.68
CA SER A 35 -5.24 7.57 3.29
C SER A 35 -5.48 8.98 2.76
N GLU A 36 -5.95 9.91 3.61
CA GLU A 36 -6.06 11.33 3.25
C GLU A 36 -4.69 11.96 2.96
N GLN A 37 -3.70 11.74 3.82
CA GLN A 37 -2.33 12.27 3.62
C GLN A 37 -1.67 11.68 2.38
N ASP A 38 -1.79 10.37 2.20
CA ASP A 38 -1.30 9.65 1.03
C ASP A 38 -1.88 10.22 -0.26
N GLN A 39 -3.20 10.38 -0.34
CA GLN A 39 -3.88 10.90 -1.53
C GLN A 39 -3.52 12.36 -1.82
N ILE A 40 -3.28 13.20 -0.79
CA ILE A 40 -2.77 14.56 -0.98
C ILE A 40 -1.39 14.53 -1.64
N LEU A 41 -0.50 13.64 -1.17
CA LEU A 41 0.85 13.50 -1.70
C LEU A 41 0.85 12.95 -3.13
N MET A 42 0.01 11.94 -3.41
CA MET A 42 -0.14 11.36 -4.75
C MET A 42 -0.66 12.40 -5.75
N LYS A 43 -1.74 13.12 -5.41
CA LYS A 43 -2.33 14.15 -6.28
C LYS A 43 -1.40 15.34 -6.53
N SER A 44 -0.56 15.68 -5.55
CA SER A 44 0.42 16.77 -5.69
C SER A 44 1.74 16.33 -6.33
N GLY A 45 1.91 15.04 -6.64
CA GLY A 45 3.16 14.47 -7.17
C GLY A 45 4.31 14.44 -6.17
N LYS A 46 4.06 14.72 -4.88
CA LYS A 46 5.07 14.81 -3.82
C LYS A 46 5.30 13.50 -3.07
N TRP A 47 4.48 12.49 -3.32
CA TRP A 47 4.66 11.16 -2.73
C TRP A 47 6.03 10.59 -3.12
N ASP A 48 6.79 10.11 -2.15
CA ASP A 48 8.17 9.64 -2.33
C ASP A 48 8.57 8.67 -1.22
N TYR A 49 8.93 7.43 -1.54
CA TYR A 49 9.35 6.47 -0.51
C TYR A 49 10.75 6.73 0.07
N GLU A 50 11.60 7.52 -0.60
CA GLU A 50 12.94 7.86 -0.09
C GLU A 50 12.94 9.09 0.82
N ASN A 51 11.84 9.85 0.89
CA ASN A 51 11.77 11.04 1.72
C ASN A 51 11.32 10.71 3.16
N PRO A 52 12.23 10.58 4.14
CA PRO A 52 11.85 10.17 5.49
C PRO A 52 10.95 11.18 6.22
N ASP A 53 10.88 12.42 5.74
CA ASP A 53 10.08 13.48 6.39
C ASP A 53 8.59 13.39 6.06
N LEU A 54 8.19 12.60 5.05
CA LEU A 54 6.78 12.42 4.71
C LEU A 54 6.05 11.67 5.83
N VAL A 55 4.89 12.21 6.23
CA VAL A 55 4.06 11.60 7.28
C VAL A 55 3.71 10.14 6.96
N VAL A 56 3.46 9.80 5.70
CA VAL A 56 3.14 8.43 5.27
C VAL A 56 4.32 7.47 5.50
N ASN A 57 5.56 7.92 5.30
CA ASN A 57 6.76 7.10 5.53
C ASN A 57 7.00 6.90 7.02
N ARG A 58 6.84 7.97 7.83
CA ARG A 58 6.94 7.90 9.28
C ARG A 58 5.89 6.96 9.89
N VAL A 59 4.65 7.02 9.42
CA VAL A 59 3.60 6.08 9.85
C VAL A 59 4.00 4.64 9.47
N LYS A 60 4.42 4.42 8.23
CA LYS A 60 4.87 3.09 7.78
C LYS A 60 5.99 2.52 8.66
N GLU A 61 7.00 3.32 9.02
CA GLU A 61 8.10 2.89 9.89
C GLU A 61 7.59 2.46 11.29
N ILE A 62 6.68 3.22 11.89
CA ILE A 62 6.06 2.87 13.17
C ILE A 62 5.30 1.55 13.04
N LEU A 63 4.46 1.41 12.01
CA LEU A 63 3.67 0.20 11.78
C LEU A 63 4.54 -1.04 11.59
N GLU A 64 5.65 -0.94 10.87
CA GLU A 64 6.59 -2.05 10.66
C GLU A 64 7.37 -2.45 11.90
N SER A 65 7.63 -1.51 12.79
CA SER A 65 8.39 -1.77 14.02
C SER A 65 7.63 -2.67 15.01
N VAL A 66 6.29 -2.72 14.89
CA VAL A 66 5.42 -3.50 15.77
C VAL A 66 5.13 -4.88 15.18
N LYS A 67 5.24 -5.92 16.02
CA LYS A 67 4.96 -7.30 15.62
C LYS A 67 3.43 -7.54 15.56
N PRO A 68 2.92 -8.26 14.54
CA PRO A 68 1.49 -8.51 14.41
C PRO A 68 0.82 -9.15 15.64
N GLY A 69 1.53 -10.02 16.36
CA GLY A 69 1.00 -10.68 17.57
C GLY A 69 0.83 -9.79 18.80
N GLU A 70 1.25 -8.52 18.73
CA GLU A 70 1.10 -7.53 19.80
C GLU A 70 -0.15 -6.66 19.61
N LEU A 71 -0.83 -6.80 18.47
CA LEU A 71 -1.97 -5.98 18.07
C LEU A 71 -3.31 -6.69 18.32
N THR A 72 -4.35 -5.88 18.51
CA THR A 72 -5.72 -6.37 18.39
C THR A 72 -6.05 -6.77 16.94
N GLU A 73 -7.12 -7.54 16.73
CA GLU A 73 -7.57 -7.91 15.37
C GLU A 73 -7.86 -6.68 14.52
N ASP A 74 -8.58 -5.69 15.06
CA ASP A 74 -8.87 -4.42 14.38
C ASP A 74 -7.60 -3.64 14.02
N GLU A 75 -6.63 -3.55 14.94
CA GLU A 75 -5.36 -2.89 14.66
C GLU A 75 -4.57 -3.60 13.58
N MET A 76 -4.56 -4.93 13.59
CA MET A 76 -3.87 -5.73 12.60
C MET A 76 -4.48 -5.56 11.21
N GLU A 77 -5.81 -5.55 11.11
CA GLU A 77 -6.53 -5.29 9.86
C GLU A 77 -6.12 -3.94 9.27
N TRP A 78 -6.32 -2.85 10.02
CA TRP A 78 -6.05 -1.51 9.50
C TRP A 78 -4.56 -1.22 9.32
N ARG A 79 -3.69 -1.83 10.13
CA ARG A 79 -2.24 -1.79 9.90
C ARG A 79 -1.88 -2.40 8.55
N ASN A 80 -2.41 -3.58 8.24
CA ASN A 80 -2.09 -4.27 7.00
C ASN A 80 -2.62 -3.50 5.79
N GLU A 81 -3.81 -2.91 5.89
CA GLU A 81 -4.37 -2.05 4.83
C GLU A 81 -3.52 -0.80 4.61
N ILE A 82 -3.07 -0.11 5.68
CA ILE A 82 -2.16 1.04 5.56
C ILE A 82 -0.83 0.64 4.91
N LEU A 83 -0.22 -0.45 5.38
CA LEU A 83 1.06 -0.93 4.84
C LEU A 83 0.90 -1.37 3.38
N TRP A 84 -0.19 -2.06 3.04
CA TRP A 84 -0.51 -2.43 1.66
C TRP A 84 -0.57 -1.18 0.79
N PHE A 85 -1.27 -0.14 1.25
CA PHE A 85 -1.45 1.08 0.48
C PHE A 85 -0.12 1.82 0.27
N TRP A 86 0.74 1.89 1.30
CA TRP A 86 2.09 2.42 1.18
C TRP A 86 2.91 1.66 0.14
N TYR A 87 2.97 0.32 0.25
CA TYR A 87 3.76 -0.51 -0.65
C TYR A 87 3.23 -0.46 -2.09
N HIS A 88 1.91 -0.41 -2.27
CA HIS A 88 1.29 -0.26 -3.58
C HIS A 88 1.77 1.00 -4.31
N HIS A 89 1.76 2.16 -3.63
CA HIS A 89 2.28 3.40 -4.21
C HIS A 89 3.80 3.41 -4.34
N ALA A 90 4.53 2.75 -3.45
CA ALA A 90 5.98 2.60 -3.54
C ALA A 90 6.41 1.90 -4.83
N ILE A 91 5.65 0.90 -5.30
CA ILE A 91 5.92 0.22 -6.59
C ILE A 91 5.90 1.23 -7.74
N SER A 92 4.82 2.02 -7.87
CA SER A 92 4.67 3.01 -8.93
C SER A 92 5.74 4.11 -8.85
N CYS A 93 6.11 4.54 -7.63
CA CYS A 93 7.21 5.49 -7.44
C CYS A 93 8.56 4.89 -7.85
N ALA A 94 8.82 3.63 -7.52
CA ALA A 94 10.06 2.94 -7.86
C ALA A 94 10.20 2.76 -9.37
N ILE A 95 9.11 2.39 -10.05
CA ILE A 95 9.02 2.28 -11.50
C ILE A 95 9.20 3.64 -12.17
N GLY A 96 8.40 4.63 -11.77
CA GLY A 96 8.28 5.90 -12.48
C GLY A 96 9.39 6.89 -12.20
N ARG A 97 9.69 7.13 -10.91
CA ARG A 97 10.63 8.17 -10.46
C ARG A 97 12.06 7.67 -10.39
N TYR A 98 12.26 6.50 -9.77
CA TYR A 98 13.60 6.00 -9.46
C TYR A 98 14.15 5.03 -10.49
N LYS A 99 13.28 4.46 -11.32
CA LYS A 99 13.61 3.36 -12.24
C LYS A 99 14.25 2.17 -11.52
N ASP A 100 13.89 1.97 -10.25
CA ASP A 100 14.48 0.94 -9.40
C ASP A 100 13.61 -0.32 -9.44
N LYS A 101 13.99 -1.23 -10.33
CA LYS A 101 13.32 -2.51 -10.50
C LYS A 101 13.42 -3.41 -9.27
N GLU A 102 14.53 -3.38 -8.54
CA GLU A 102 14.72 -4.24 -7.38
C GLU A 102 13.91 -3.75 -6.19
N ALA A 103 13.83 -2.44 -5.98
CA ALA A 103 12.89 -1.84 -5.03
C ALA A 103 11.45 -2.17 -5.42
N ALA A 104 11.07 -2.02 -6.70
CA ALA A 104 9.73 -2.32 -7.18
C ALA A 104 9.33 -3.79 -6.92
N LYS A 105 10.22 -4.76 -7.19
CA LYS A 105 10.01 -6.18 -6.86
C LYS A 105 9.86 -6.43 -5.37
N LYS A 106 10.70 -5.80 -4.55
CA LYS A 106 10.62 -5.92 -3.09
C LYS A 106 9.27 -5.41 -2.60
N TYR A 107 8.86 -4.23 -3.04
CA TYR A 107 7.59 -3.62 -2.63
C TYR A 107 6.38 -4.39 -3.14
N SER A 108 6.40 -4.94 -4.36
CA SER A 108 5.31 -5.77 -4.88
C SER A 108 5.13 -7.05 -4.07
N ALA A 109 6.22 -7.72 -3.70
CA ALA A 109 6.19 -8.90 -2.86
C ALA A 109 5.61 -8.60 -1.47
N HIS A 110 6.00 -7.48 -0.85
CA HIS A 110 5.46 -7.07 0.44
C HIS A 110 3.97 -6.72 0.35
N ALA A 111 3.56 -5.92 -0.64
CA ALA A 111 2.16 -5.56 -0.85
C ALA A 111 1.28 -6.81 -0.99
N LEU A 112 1.67 -7.77 -1.84
CA LEU A 112 0.91 -9.01 -2.03
C LEU A 112 0.85 -9.89 -0.78
N ALA A 113 1.90 -9.91 0.04
CA ALA A 113 1.95 -10.76 1.23
C ALA A 113 0.96 -10.31 2.33
N ILE A 114 0.60 -9.03 2.35
CA ILE A 114 -0.31 -8.43 3.34
C ILE A 114 -1.67 -8.05 2.76
N GLN A 115 -1.84 -8.13 1.45
CA GLN A 115 -3.11 -7.91 0.77
C GLN A 115 -4.12 -8.99 1.14
N SER A 116 -5.34 -8.59 1.50
CA SER A 116 -6.42 -9.53 1.79
C SER A 116 -6.83 -10.33 0.53
N GLU A 117 -7.28 -11.59 0.72
CA GLU A 117 -7.59 -12.50 -0.39
C GLU A 117 -8.68 -11.95 -1.34
N ASN A 118 -9.64 -11.20 -0.78
CA ASN A 118 -10.75 -10.58 -1.52
C ASN A 118 -10.55 -9.07 -1.72
N HIS A 119 -9.31 -8.59 -1.70
CA HIS A 119 -9.02 -7.17 -1.81
C HIS A 119 -9.50 -6.62 -3.17
N PRO A 120 -10.19 -5.46 -3.20
CA PRO A 120 -10.77 -4.94 -4.43
C PRO A 120 -9.73 -4.56 -5.49
N ASN A 121 -8.53 -4.16 -5.06
CA ASN A 121 -7.46 -3.78 -5.97
C ASN A 121 -6.78 -4.96 -6.68
N LYS A 122 -6.95 -5.07 -8.00
CA LYS A 122 -6.30 -6.10 -8.83
C LYS A 122 -4.97 -5.63 -9.43
N ILE A 123 -4.66 -4.34 -9.35
CA ILE A 123 -3.47 -3.72 -9.96
C ILE A 123 -2.16 -4.14 -9.27
N THR A 124 -2.17 -4.32 -7.95
CA THR A 124 -0.97 -4.77 -7.21
C THR A 124 -0.40 -6.06 -7.79
N LYS A 125 -1.27 -7.03 -8.11
CA LYS A 125 -0.84 -8.28 -8.73
C LYS A 125 -0.32 -8.09 -10.15
N LEU A 126 -0.93 -7.21 -10.93
CA LEU A 126 -0.45 -6.88 -12.26
C LEU A 126 0.97 -6.29 -12.20
N LEU A 127 1.19 -5.31 -11.33
CA LEU A 127 2.49 -4.69 -11.12
C LEU A 127 3.55 -5.72 -10.72
N ASP A 128 3.23 -6.62 -9.78
CA ASP A 128 4.10 -7.72 -9.37
C ASP A 128 4.54 -8.61 -10.55
N LEU A 129 3.60 -8.97 -11.42
CA LEU A 129 3.91 -9.78 -12.61
C LEU A 129 4.85 -9.01 -13.56
N LEU A 130 4.60 -7.72 -13.80
CA LEU A 130 5.41 -6.89 -14.69
C LEU A 130 6.82 -6.66 -14.16
N VAL A 131 6.99 -6.31 -12.88
CA VAL A 131 8.33 -6.08 -12.30
C VAL A 131 9.17 -7.36 -12.23
N ASN A 132 8.52 -8.54 -12.29
CA ASN A 132 9.16 -9.86 -12.37
C ASN A 132 9.25 -10.42 -13.80
N ASP A 133 9.03 -9.60 -14.83
CA ASP A 133 9.13 -9.97 -16.25
C ASP A 133 8.17 -11.08 -16.70
N LYS A 134 7.06 -11.29 -15.98
CA LYS A 134 6.06 -12.32 -16.27
C LYS A 134 4.95 -11.80 -17.19
N LEU A 135 5.33 -11.36 -18.39
CA LEU A 135 4.41 -10.68 -19.31
C LEU A 135 3.19 -11.52 -19.70
N GLU A 136 3.36 -12.81 -20.00
CA GLU A 136 2.24 -13.69 -20.38
C GLU A 136 1.21 -13.82 -19.25
N GLU A 137 1.67 -14.00 -18.01
CA GLU A 137 0.82 -14.05 -16.81
C GLU A 137 0.15 -12.68 -16.58
N ALA A 138 0.87 -11.58 -16.75
CA ALA A 138 0.34 -10.22 -16.61
C ALA A 138 -0.80 -9.94 -17.60
N GLU A 139 -0.64 -10.35 -18.87
CA GLU A 139 -1.66 -10.21 -19.90
C GLU A 139 -2.90 -11.06 -19.62
N ALA A 140 -2.71 -12.28 -19.11
CA ALA A 140 -3.81 -13.13 -18.70
C ALA A 140 -4.59 -12.53 -17.52
N TRP A 141 -3.87 -11.98 -16.53
CA TRP A 141 -4.44 -11.32 -15.37
C TRP A 141 -5.24 -10.07 -15.76
N ALA A 142 -4.66 -9.20 -16.59
CA ALA A 142 -5.31 -7.96 -17.02
C ALA A 142 -6.64 -8.20 -17.75
N LYS A 143 -6.79 -9.31 -18.47
CA LYS A 143 -8.06 -9.70 -19.13
C LYS A 143 -9.19 -9.99 -18.14
N ALA A 144 -8.87 -10.36 -16.90
CA ALA A 144 -9.85 -10.61 -15.84
C ALA A 144 -10.26 -9.34 -15.08
N ILE A 145 -9.58 -8.21 -15.32
CA ILE A 145 -9.94 -6.90 -14.76
C ILE A 145 -10.97 -6.26 -15.68
N GLN A 146 -12.21 -6.15 -15.21
CA GLN A 146 -13.34 -5.67 -16.03
C GLN A 146 -13.84 -4.30 -15.59
N GLU A 147 -13.55 -3.91 -14.35
CA GLU A 147 -14.06 -2.74 -13.69
C GLU A 147 -13.16 -1.52 -13.92
N GLU A 148 -13.77 -0.37 -14.23
CA GLU A 148 -13.05 0.90 -14.24
C GLU A 148 -12.89 1.43 -12.80
N PRO A 149 -11.79 2.13 -12.47
CA PRO A 149 -10.70 2.57 -13.37
C PRO A 149 -9.55 1.56 -13.53
N GLU A 150 -9.64 0.38 -12.92
CA GLU A 150 -8.53 -0.58 -12.92
C GLU A 150 -8.28 -1.18 -14.30
N LYS A 151 -9.31 -1.39 -15.09
CA LYS A 151 -9.17 -1.88 -16.46
C LYS A 151 -8.34 -0.93 -17.34
N GLU A 152 -8.65 0.37 -17.33
CA GLU A 152 -7.84 1.39 -18.03
C GLU A 152 -6.40 1.39 -17.51
N THR A 153 -6.22 1.39 -16.18
CA THR A 153 -4.89 1.35 -15.55
C THR A 153 -4.08 0.13 -15.99
N ALA A 154 -4.72 -1.04 -16.05
CA ALA A 154 -4.07 -2.28 -16.46
C ALA A 154 -3.61 -2.25 -17.93
N GLN A 155 -4.42 -1.68 -18.82
CA GLN A 155 -4.06 -1.51 -20.23
C GLN A 155 -2.87 -0.58 -20.39
N PHE A 156 -2.88 0.56 -19.69
CA PHE A 156 -1.78 1.51 -19.68
C PHE A 156 -0.47 0.87 -19.21
N LEU A 157 -0.48 0.15 -18.09
CA LEU A 157 0.73 -0.51 -17.56
C LEU A 157 1.30 -1.56 -18.52
N LEU A 158 0.44 -2.32 -19.21
CA LEU A 158 0.89 -3.30 -20.22
C LEU A 158 1.51 -2.62 -21.45
N GLU A 159 0.94 -1.50 -21.89
CA GLU A 159 1.49 -0.72 -23.00
C GLU A 159 2.86 -0.14 -22.67
N GLU A 160 2.99 0.49 -21.49
CA GLU A 160 4.27 1.01 -20.99
C GLU A 160 5.33 -0.08 -20.84
N TYR A 161 4.93 -1.29 -20.45
CA TYR A 161 5.83 -2.44 -20.40
C TYR A 161 6.30 -2.86 -21.80
N ARG A 162 5.37 -3.03 -22.75
CA ARG A 162 5.69 -3.47 -24.11
C ARG A 162 6.50 -2.46 -24.91
N SER A 163 6.28 -1.17 -24.68
CA SER A 163 7.04 -0.09 -25.32
C SER A 163 8.47 0.02 -24.79
N GLY A 164 8.78 -0.69 -23.69
CA GLY A 164 10.05 -0.58 -22.97
C GLY A 164 10.10 0.64 -22.04
N ASN A 165 9.06 1.48 -22.02
CA ASN A 165 9.03 2.73 -21.25
C ASN A 165 8.89 2.51 -19.73
N PHE A 166 8.48 1.31 -19.30
CA PHE A 166 8.20 0.99 -17.90
C PHE A 166 9.30 1.43 -16.93
N PHE A 167 10.57 1.23 -17.30
CA PHE A 167 11.72 1.69 -16.53
C PHE A 167 12.58 2.73 -17.29
N LEU A 168 12.08 3.29 -18.39
CA LEU A 168 12.78 4.32 -19.18
C LEU A 168 12.16 5.70 -18.99
N ASN A 169 12.91 6.75 -19.36
CA ASN A 169 12.50 8.15 -19.25
C ASN A 169 11.71 8.61 -20.48
#